data_AF-A0A4X2M7H7-F1
#
_entry.id   AF-A0A4X2M7H7-F1
#
_cell.length_a   1.000
_cell.length_b   1.000
_cell.length_c   1.000
_cell.angle_alpha   90.00
_cell.angle_beta   90.00
_cell.angle_gamma   90.00
#
_symmetry.space_group_name_H-M   'P 1'
#
loop_
_entity.id
_entity.type
_entity.pdbx_description
1 polymer ?
#
loop_
_entity_poly.entity_id
_entity_poly.type
_entity_poly.pdbx_seq_one_letter_code
_entity_poly.pdbx_strand_id
1 'polypeptide(L)'
;MAAVESFVSRQLELLEQEREAELQEKRAWQESVSPKELQRRGVCLLKLQVASQRTGLYGRLLVVLEPRKWDPGATLPCNSFGPGDIVGLYESAHEAAPLLATGILTQITQRSVTVAFDESQEGALAVDPGGLYRLLRLANDITYKRLRRTADVLQRLPGHITERGRWLCPGPERAGHHPRPTWHRQDHDSGG
;
A
#
# COMPACT_ATOMS: atom_id res chain seq x y z
N MET A 1 3.41 -11.91 30.43
CA MET A 1 4.14 -12.02 29.14
C MET A 1 3.45 -12.99 28.18
N ALA A 2 3.15 -14.23 28.59
CA ALA A 2 2.50 -15.24 27.73
C ALA A 2 1.19 -14.81 27.03
N ALA A 3 0.35 -13.97 27.66
CA ALA A 3 -0.92 -13.53 27.08
C ALA A 3 -0.77 -12.53 25.93
N VAL A 4 0.28 -11.69 25.95
CA VAL A 4 0.56 -10.73 24.87
C VAL A 4 1.24 -11.46 23.71
N GLU A 5 2.19 -12.34 24.02
CA GLU A 5 2.85 -13.17 23.00
C GLU A 5 1.84 -14.06 22.27
N SER A 6 0.96 -14.77 22.98
CA SER A 6 -0.06 -15.62 22.35
C SER A 6 -1.07 -14.82 21.52
N PHE A 7 -1.47 -13.63 21.99
CA PHE A 7 -2.31 -12.71 21.23
C PHE A 7 -1.63 -12.27 19.93
N VAL A 8 -0.38 -11.80 20.01
CA VAL A 8 0.34 -11.32 18.83
C VAL A 8 0.60 -12.46 17.84
N SER A 9 0.99 -13.65 18.30
CA SER A 9 1.14 -14.84 17.43
C SER A 9 -0.15 -15.18 16.70
N ARG A 10 -1.30 -15.16 17.41
CA ARG A 10 -2.60 -15.42 16.78
C ARG A 10 -2.99 -14.33 15.78
N GLN A 11 -2.73 -13.06 16.08
CA GLN A 11 -3.00 -11.96 15.15
C GLN A 11 -2.14 -12.05 13.89
N LEU A 12 -0.87 -12.43 14.01
CA LEU A 12 -0.01 -12.63 12.85
C LEU A 12 -0.51 -13.78 11.95
N GLU A 13 -0.91 -14.91 12.53
CA GLU A 13 -1.47 -16.04 11.78
C GLU A 13 -2.74 -15.63 11.01
N LEU A 14 -3.66 -14.93 11.65
CA LEU A 14 -4.90 -14.47 11.02
C LEU A 14 -4.62 -13.46 9.89
N LEU A 15 -3.67 -12.54 10.09
CA LEU A 15 -3.25 -11.58 9.07
C LEU A 15 -2.60 -12.26 7.86
N GLU A 16 -1.84 -13.33 8.07
CA GLU A 16 -1.25 -14.12 6.97
C GLU A 16 -2.33 -14.86 6.17
N GLN A 17 -3.33 -15.44 6.84
CA GLN A 17 -4.47 -16.08 6.17
C GLN A 17 -5.30 -15.08 5.36
N GLU A 18 -5.59 -13.91 5.92
CA GLU A 18 -6.29 -12.83 5.21
C GLU A 18 -5.50 -12.37 3.98
N ARG A 19 -4.19 -12.15 4.14
CA ARG A 19 -3.30 -11.77 3.04
C ARG A 19 -3.30 -12.80 1.92
N GLU A 20 -3.19 -14.08 2.25
CA GLU A 20 -3.14 -15.15 1.25
C GLU A 20 -4.46 -15.24 0.47
N ALA A 21 -5.61 -15.16 1.18
CA ALA A 21 -6.91 -15.11 0.53
C ALA A 21 -7.04 -13.90 -0.42
N GLU A 22 -6.62 -12.71 0.03
CA GLU A 22 -6.65 -11.49 -0.78
C GLU A 22 -5.72 -11.59 -2.02
N LEU A 23 -4.54 -12.21 -1.87
CA LEU A 23 -3.60 -12.43 -2.97
C LEU A 23 -4.15 -13.44 -3.99
N GLN A 24 -4.78 -14.52 -3.53
CA GLN A 24 -5.38 -15.54 -4.40
C GLN A 24 -6.52 -14.96 -5.23
N GLU A 25 -7.41 -14.17 -4.61
CA GLU A 25 -8.48 -13.48 -5.31
C GLU A 25 -7.94 -12.50 -6.35
N LYS A 26 -6.91 -11.73 -5.99
CA LYS A 26 -6.25 -10.79 -6.93
C LYS A 26 -5.55 -11.49 -8.08
N ARG A 27 -4.87 -12.62 -7.84
CA ARG A 27 -4.19 -13.40 -8.89
C ARG A 27 -5.20 -13.94 -9.91
N ALA A 28 -6.28 -14.55 -9.44
CA ALA A 28 -7.34 -15.06 -10.33
C ALA A 28 -7.97 -13.94 -11.19
N TRP A 29 -8.15 -12.75 -10.61
CA TRP A 29 -8.62 -11.57 -11.34
C TRP A 29 -7.58 -11.02 -12.33
N GLN A 30 -6.31 -10.95 -11.96
CA GLN A 30 -5.25 -10.42 -12.83
C GLN A 30 -4.97 -11.35 -14.02
N GLU A 31 -5.02 -12.66 -13.82
CA GLU A 31 -4.75 -13.66 -14.86
C GLU A 31 -5.89 -13.80 -15.88
N SER A 32 -7.14 -13.54 -15.46
CA SER A 32 -8.32 -13.66 -16.32
C SER A 32 -8.66 -12.39 -17.11
N VAL A 33 -8.11 -11.23 -16.74
CA VAL A 33 -8.51 -9.94 -17.33
C VAL A 33 -7.43 -9.40 -18.26
N SER A 34 -7.80 -9.18 -19.52
CA SER A 34 -6.88 -8.61 -20.51
C SER A 34 -6.42 -7.19 -20.12
N PRO A 35 -5.18 -6.78 -20.47
CA PRO A 35 -4.68 -5.43 -20.18
C PRO A 35 -5.56 -4.31 -20.75
N LYS A 36 -6.24 -4.55 -21.89
CA LYS A 36 -7.19 -3.60 -22.50
C LYS A 36 -8.43 -3.40 -21.63
N GLU A 37 -8.92 -4.45 -21.01
CA GLU A 37 -10.08 -4.39 -20.11
C GLU A 37 -9.72 -3.64 -18.82
N LEU A 38 -8.51 -3.85 -18.28
CA LEU A 38 -7.99 -3.06 -17.16
C LEU A 38 -7.89 -1.56 -17.50
N GLN A 39 -7.52 -1.23 -18.74
CA GLN A 39 -7.53 0.16 -19.20
C GLN A 39 -8.94 0.73 -19.33
N ARG A 40 -9.91 -0.04 -19.83
CA ARG A 40 -11.33 0.39 -19.90
C ARG A 40 -11.90 0.71 -18.52
N ARG A 41 -11.47 -0.04 -17.51
CA ARG A 41 -11.83 0.20 -16.10
C ARG A 41 -11.08 1.36 -15.46
N GLY A 42 -10.06 1.91 -16.13
CA GLY A 42 -9.29 3.05 -15.66
C GLY A 42 -8.21 2.73 -14.63
N VAL A 43 -7.87 1.45 -14.41
CA VAL A 43 -6.86 1.00 -13.43
C VAL A 43 -5.51 0.64 -14.08
N CYS A 44 -5.43 0.72 -15.41
CA CYS A 44 -4.21 0.48 -16.18
C CYS A 44 -4.06 1.51 -17.31
N LEU A 45 -2.83 1.95 -17.58
CA LEU A 45 -2.47 2.80 -18.71
C LEU A 45 -1.48 2.05 -19.59
N LEU A 46 -1.80 1.86 -20.86
CA LEU A 46 -0.95 1.13 -21.80
C LEU A 46 -0.19 2.08 -22.74
N LYS A 47 0.92 1.59 -23.29
CA LYS A 47 1.71 2.27 -24.36
C LYS A 47 2.17 3.68 -23.97
N LEU A 48 2.62 3.82 -22.74
CA LEU A 48 3.25 5.03 -22.24
C LEU A 48 4.73 5.07 -22.65
N GLN A 49 5.24 6.26 -22.91
CA GLN A 49 6.65 6.53 -23.17
C GLN A 49 7.19 7.45 -22.08
N VAL A 50 8.48 7.34 -21.78
CA VAL A 50 9.15 8.28 -20.89
C VAL A 50 9.32 9.63 -21.60
N ALA A 51 8.77 10.67 -20.98
CA ALA A 51 8.95 12.05 -21.42
C ALA A 51 10.14 12.72 -20.73
N SER A 52 10.31 12.48 -19.42
CA SER A 52 11.47 12.98 -18.66
C SER A 52 11.74 12.13 -17.42
N GLN A 53 12.98 12.17 -16.95
CA GLN A 53 13.43 11.51 -15.73
C GLN A 53 14.25 12.51 -14.92
N ARG A 54 14.05 12.56 -13.61
CA ARG A 54 14.78 13.46 -12.71
C ARG A 54 14.85 12.87 -11.30
N THR A 55 15.95 13.12 -10.61
CA THR A 55 16.07 12.74 -9.20
C THR A 55 15.23 13.70 -8.34
N GLY A 56 14.30 13.14 -7.59
CA GLY A 56 13.45 13.83 -6.63
C GLY A 56 14.01 13.80 -5.22
N LEU A 57 13.18 14.25 -4.26
CA LEU A 57 13.53 14.24 -2.84
C LEU A 57 13.77 12.81 -2.34
N TYR A 58 14.67 12.67 -1.37
CA TYR A 58 15.07 11.38 -0.77
C TYR A 58 15.70 10.38 -1.75
N GLY A 59 16.33 10.86 -2.84
CA GLY A 59 16.98 9.98 -3.83
C GLY A 59 15.99 9.08 -4.55
N ARG A 60 14.78 9.58 -4.82
CA ARG A 60 13.76 8.84 -5.59
C ARG A 60 13.80 9.27 -7.04
N LEU A 61 13.69 8.34 -7.97
CA LEU A 61 13.62 8.65 -9.39
C LEU A 61 12.19 9.07 -9.76
N LEU A 62 12.02 10.32 -10.19
CA LEU A 62 10.76 10.82 -10.75
C LEU A 62 10.76 10.62 -12.25
N VAL A 63 9.85 9.77 -12.73
CA VAL A 63 9.65 9.50 -14.17
C VAL A 63 8.31 10.09 -14.59
N VAL A 64 8.34 10.93 -15.62
CA VAL A 64 7.15 11.46 -16.29
C VAL A 64 6.87 10.59 -17.50
N LEU A 65 5.67 10.00 -17.53
CA LEU A 65 5.20 9.12 -18.57
C LEU A 65 4.06 9.79 -19.35
N GLU A 66 4.10 9.70 -20.66
CA GLU A 66 3.13 10.29 -21.59
C GLU A 66 2.63 9.25 -22.60
N PRO A 67 1.43 9.39 -23.17
CA PRO A 67 1.01 8.57 -24.30
C PRO A 67 2.01 8.63 -25.46
N ARG A 68 2.14 7.54 -26.21
CA ARG A 68 3.01 7.49 -27.40
C ARG A 68 2.75 8.67 -28.35
N LYS A 69 3.83 9.32 -28.79
CA LYS A 69 3.91 10.55 -29.61
C LYS A 69 3.25 10.53 -31.00
N TRP A 70 2.35 9.60 -31.32
CA TRP A 70 1.67 9.63 -32.63
C TRP A 70 0.77 10.85 -32.79
N ASP A 71 0.31 11.44 -31.67
CA ASP A 71 -0.53 12.62 -31.68
C ASP A 71 0.00 13.69 -30.70
N PRO A 72 0.42 14.88 -31.19
CA PRO A 72 0.86 16.03 -30.39
C PRO A 72 -0.22 16.58 -29.44
N GLY A 73 -1.45 16.07 -29.48
CA GLY A 73 -2.56 16.36 -28.57
C GLY A 73 -3.02 15.16 -27.73
N ALA A 74 -2.33 14.01 -27.78
CA ALA A 74 -2.78 12.80 -27.09
C ALA A 74 -3.00 13.04 -25.59
N THR A 75 -4.23 12.79 -25.15
CA THR A 75 -4.61 12.74 -23.74
C THR A 75 -4.52 11.31 -23.23
N LEU A 76 -4.28 11.16 -21.93
CA LEU A 76 -4.40 9.87 -21.28
C LEU A 76 -5.84 9.36 -21.42
N PRO A 77 -6.04 8.04 -21.59
CA PRO A 77 -7.37 7.46 -21.56
C PRO A 77 -8.04 7.73 -20.20
N CYS A 78 -9.38 7.69 -20.18
CA CYS A 78 -10.15 7.82 -18.95
C CYS A 78 -9.62 6.86 -17.89
N ASN A 79 -9.27 7.41 -16.73
CA ASN A 79 -8.57 6.66 -15.71
C ASN A 79 -8.93 7.15 -14.30
N SER A 80 -8.70 6.31 -13.31
CA SER A 80 -9.02 6.58 -11.90
C SER A 80 -7.75 6.67 -11.05
N PHE A 81 -6.63 7.12 -11.63
CA PHE A 81 -5.37 7.28 -10.91
C PHE A 81 -5.37 8.60 -10.14
N GLY A 82 -4.86 8.58 -8.92
CA GLY A 82 -4.69 9.76 -8.08
C GLY A 82 -3.32 9.82 -7.42
N PRO A 83 -2.88 11.01 -6.97
CA PRO A 83 -1.68 11.14 -6.15
C PRO A 83 -1.76 10.24 -4.91
N GLY A 84 -0.68 9.52 -4.61
CA GLY A 84 -0.60 8.56 -3.51
C GLY A 84 -0.92 7.12 -3.88
N ASP A 85 -1.44 6.87 -5.09
CA ASP A 85 -1.64 5.50 -5.58
C ASP A 85 -0.31 4.78 -5.77
N ILE A 86 -0.27 3.50 -5.37
CA ILE A 86 0.86 2.61 -5.64
C ILE A 86 0.66 2.03 -7.03
N VAL A 87 1.70 2.13 -7.85
CA VAL A 87 1.67 1.71 -9.24
C VAL A 87 2.86 0.83 -9.56
N GLY A 88 2.64 -0.15 -10.43
CA GLY A 88 3.65 -1.03 -10.99
C GLY A 88 3.95 -0.62 -12.42
N LEU A 89 5.24 -0.50 -12.73
CA LEU A 89 5.75 -0.27 -14.08
C LEU A 89 6.11 -1.60 -14.70
N TYR A 90 5.63 -1.84 -15.92
CA TYR A 90 5.96 -3.03 -16.71
C TYR A 90 6.31 -2.62 -18.13
N GLU A 91 7.11 -3.43 -18.80
CA GLU A 91 7.36 -3.26 -20.23
C GLU A 91 6.13 -3.65 -21.05
N SER A 92 5.85 -2.93 -22.13
CA SER A 92 4.71 -3.18 -23.02
C SER A 92 5.03 -4.20 -24.12
N ALA A 93 6.28 -4.68 -24.23
CA ALA A 93 6.72 -5.62 -25.26
C ALA A 93 6.05 -7.00 -25.12
N HIS A 94 5.79 -7.44 -23.89
CA HIS A 94 5.20 -8.74 -23.58
C HIS A 94 3.99 -8.60 -22.66
N GLU A 95 2.89 -9.29 -22.95
CA GLU A 95 1.70 -9.28 -22.07
C GLU A 95 2.01 -9.86 -20.68
N ALA A 96 2.94 -10.82 -20.61
CA ALA A 96 3.47 -11.39 -19.37
C ALA A 96 4.81 -10.78 -18.92
N ALA A 97 5.08 -9.51 -19.30
CA ALA A 97 6.31 -8.84 -18.86
C ALA A 97 6.38 -8.79 -17.32
N PRO A 98 7.57 -9.08 -16.73
CA PRO A 98 7.77 -8.98 -15.28
C PRO A 98 7.61 -7.53 -14.81
N LEU A 99 7.34 -7.38 -13.51
CA LEU A 99 7.30 -6.09 -12.84
C LEU A 99 8.71 -5.48 -12.85
N LEU A 100 8.87 -4.32 -13.51
CA LEU A 100 10.14 -3.62 -13.56
C LEU A 100 10.39 -2.82 -12.28
N ALA A 101 9.36 -2.12 -11.82
CA ALA A 101 9.47 -1.23 -10.67
C ALA A 101 8.13 -0.98 -10.00
N THR A 102 8.16 -0.74 -8.69
CA THR A 102 7.01 -0.20 -7.95
C THR A 102 7.28 1.24 -7.58
N GLY A 103 6.30 2.11 -7.78
CA GLY A 103 6.39 3.51 -7.46
C GLY A 103 5.10 4.08 -6.90
N ILE A 104 5.17 5.33 -6.47
CA ILE A 104 4.02 6.08 -5.98
C ILE A 104 3.70 7.17 -6.99
N LEU A 105 2.44 7.27 -7.40
CA LEU A 105 1.99 8.33 -8.27
C LEU A 105 2.02 9.66 -7.51
N THR A 106 2.76 10.64 -8.03
CA THR A 106 2.94 11.95 -7.39
C THR A 106 2.07 13.02 -8.02
N GLN A 107 1.86 12.92 -9.33
CA GLN A 107 1.07 13.88 -10.09
C GLN A 107 0.41 13.17 -11.27
N ILE A 108 -0.83 13.55 -11.57
CA ILE A 108 -1.52 13.17 -12.79
C ILE A 108 -2.04 14.43 -13.48
N THR A 109 -1.86 14.50 -14.80
CA THR A 109 -2.45 15.52 -15.66
C THR A 109 -3.31 14.84 -16.73
N GLN A 110 -3.96 15.62 -17.59
CA GLN A 110 -4.69 15.06 -18.73
C GLN A 110 -3.76 14.37 -19.75
N ARG A 111 -2.45 14.63 -19.70
CA ARG A 111 -1.50 14.24 -20.76
C ARG A 111 -0.30 13.45 -20.25
N SER A 112 -0.09 13.44 -18.94
CA SER A 112 1.08 12.80 -18.33
C SER A 112 0.78 12.28 -16.92
N VAL A 113 1.52 11.25 -16.53
CA VAL A 113 1.56 10.75 -15.15
C VAL A 113 3.00 10.79 -14.65
N THR A 114 3.19 11.25 -13.42
CA THR A 114 4.50 11.33 -12.78
C THR A 114 4.56 10.32 -11.63
N VAL A 115 5.50 9.40 -11.71
CA VAL A 115 5.68 8.33 -10.73
C VAL A 115 7.04 8.48 -10.06
N ALA A 116 7.04 8.40 -8.73
CA ALA A 116 8.25 8.34 -7.92
C ALA A 116 8.61 6.88 -7.65
N PHE A 117 9.75 6.44 -8.17
CA PHE A 117 10.32 5.12 -7.91
C PHE A 117 11.41 5.20 -6.85
N ASP A 118 11.57 4.11 -6.09
CA ASP A 118 12.62 3.98 -5.11
C ASP A 118 13.89 3.47 -5.80
N GLU A 119 14.98 4.26 -5.80
CA GLU A 119 16.27 3.83 -6.39
C GLU A 119 16.96 2.74 -5.55
N SER A 120 16.49 2.46 -4.33
CA SER A 120 17.10 1.47 -3.43
C SER A 120 16.70 0.02 -3.71
N GLN A 121 15.70 -0.22 -4.56
CA GLN A 121 15.38 -1.56 -5.05
C GLN A 121 16.47 -1.96 -6.05
N GLU A 122 17.19 -3.04 -5.76
CA GLU A 122 18.36 -3.55 -6.48
C GLU A 122 18.29 -3.35 -8.01
N GLY A 123 19.11 -2.43 -8.51
CA GLY A 123 19.25 -2.09 -9.92
C GLY A 123 18.73 -0.69 -10.21
N ALA A 124 19.64 0.22 -10.59
CA ALA A 124 19.27 1.52 -11.15
C ALA A 124 18.19 1.28 -12.21
N LEU A 125 16.99 1.81 -11.99
CA LEU A 125 15.88 1.68 -12.92
C LEU A 125 16.25 2.33 -14.25
N ALA A 126 16.81 1.53 -15.14
CA ALA A 126 17.17 1.94 -16.50
C ALA A 126 15.89 1.92 -17.34
N VAL A 127 15.05 2.92 -17.13
CA VAL A 127 13.87 3.14 -17.98
C VAL A 127 14.38 3.74 -19.29
N ASP A 128 14.39 2.94 -20.36
CA ASP A 128 14.79 3.38 -21.69
C ASP A 128 13.81 4.45 -22.23
N PRO A 129 14.30 5.63 -22.65
CA PRO A 129 13.46 6.65 -23.28
C PRO A 129 12.76 6.19 -24.56
N GLY A 130 13.30 5.16 -25.25
CA GLY A 130 12.71 4.55 -26.44
C GLY A 130 11.64 3.49 -26.13
N GLY A 131 11.57 3.02 -24.89
CA GLY A 131 10.69 1.94 -24.46
C GLY A 131 9.21 2.33 -24.41
N LEU A 132 8.35 1.34 -24.62
CA LEU A 132 6.92 1.45 -24.33
C LEU A 132 6.62 0.71 -23.04
N TYR A 133 5.91 1.38 -22.15
CA TYR A 133 5.59 0.89 -20.83
C TYR A 133 4.08 0.81 -20.61
N ARG A 134 3.69 -0.02 -19.67
CA ARG A 134 2.35 -0.05 -19.10
C ARG A 134 2.44 0.23 -17.61
N LEU A 135 1.49 1.01 -17.12
CA LEU A 135 1.36 1.36 -15.70
C LEU A 135 0.10 0.68 -15.16
N LEU A 136 0.23 -0.07 -14.08
CA LEU A 136 -0.88 -0.76 -13.42
C LEU A 136 -1.02 -0.26 -11.99
N ARG A 137 -2.23 0.08 -11.57
CA ARG A 137 -2.50 0.35 -10.16
C ARG A 137 -2.35 -0.94 -9.36
N LEU A 138 -1.42 -0.96 -8.42
CA LEU A 138 -1.23 -2.06 -7.51
C LEU A 138 -2.13 -1.89 -6.29
N ALA A 139 -2.65 -3.01 -5.81
CA ALA A 139 -3.36 -3.00 -4.55
C ALA A 139 -2.39 -2.72 -3.40
N ASN A 140 -2.90 -2.02 -2.40
CA ASN A 140 -2.06 -1.44 -1.37
C ASN A 140 -1.75 -2.43 -0.24
N ASP A 141 -0.60 -3.09 -0.31
CA ASP A 141 -0.06 -3.91 0.77
C ASP A 141 0.34 -3.09 2.03
N ILE A 142 0.22 -1.75 2.01
CA ILE A 142 0.59 -0.90 3.16
C ILE A 142 -0.21 -1.27 4.40
N THR A 143 -1.49 -1.64 4.28
CA THR A 143 -2.31 -2.02 5.44
C THR A 143 -1.71 -3.24 6.16
N TYR A 144 -1.44 -4.30 5.40
CA TYR A 144 -0.75 -5.49 5.91
C TYR A 144 0.63 -5.15 6.48
N LYS A 145 1.45 -4.38 5.75
CA LYS A 145 2.81 -4.00 6.19
C LYS A 145 2.78 -3.18 7.47
N ARG A 146 1.80 -2.30 7.67
CA ARG A 146 1.64 -1.51 8.90
C ARG A 146 1.25 -2.40 10.07
N LEU A 147 0.23 -3.25 9.91
CA LEU A 147 -0.21 -4.17 10.97
C LEU A 147 0.90 -5.13 11.39
N ARG A 148 1.63 -5.70 10.43
CA ARG A 148 2.77 -6.58 10.71
C ARG A 148 3.89 -5.87 11.46
N ARG A 149 4.28 -4.66 11.04
CA ARG A 149 5.28 -3.86 11.75
C ARG A 149 4.85 -3.54 13.19
N THR A 150 3.59 -3.20 13.40
CA THR A 150 3.06 -2.94 14.75
C THR A 150 3.12 -4.21 15.60
N ALA A 151 2.75 -5.36 15.05
CA ALA A 151 2.88 -6.66 15.73
C ALA A 151 4.35 -6.98 16.07
N ASP A 152 5.30 -6.76 15.15
CA ASP A 152 6.73 -6.94 15.39
C ASP A 152 7.25 -6.02 16.52
N VAL A 153 6.78 -4.77 16.56
CA VAL A 153 7.12 -3.82 17.63
C VAL A 153 6.55 -4.32 18.96
N LEU A 154 5.29 -4.78 19.00
CA LEU A 154 4.65 -5.30 20.21
C LEU A 154 5.38 -6.53 20.78
N GLN A 155 5.95 -7.40 19.92
CA GLN A 155 6.76 -8.53 20.38
C GLN A 155 8.09 -8.09 21.02
N ARG A 156 8.66 -6.98 20.56
CA ARG A 156 9.98 -6.50 21.00
C ARG A 156 9.92 -5.57 22.20
N LEU A 157 8.73 -5.11 22.59
CA LEU A 157 8.57 -4.22 23.73
C LEU A 157 8.74 -5.00 25.04
N PRO A 158 9.72 -4.64 25.89
CA PRO A 158 9.80 -5.18 27.25
C PRO A 158 8.57 -4.70 28.04
N GLY A 159 7.96 -5.61 28.81
CA GLY A 159 6.61 -5.51 29.38
C GLY A 159 6.31 -4.41 30.40
N HIS A 160 6.72 -3.16 30.17
CA HIS A 160 6.29 -1.99 30.91
C HIS A 160 5.51 -1.05 30.00
N ILE A 161 4.24 -1.37 29.78
CA ILE A 161 3.27 -0.38 29.32
C ILE A 161 2.76 0.31 30.58
N THR A 162 3.45 1.38 30.98
CA THR A 162 3.15 2.17 32.18
C THR A 162 1.71 2.67 32.15
N GLU A 163 1.04 2.48 33.28
CA GLU A 163 -0.33 2.90 33.61
C GLU A 163 -0.53 4.42 33.45
N ARG A 164 -0.81 4.91 32.24
CA ARG A 164 -1.49 6.21 32.06
C ARG A 164 -2.50 6.27 30.90
N GLY A 165 -2.69 5.19 30.16
CA GLY A 165 -3.72 5.11 29.13
C GLY A 165 -4.28 3.69 29.09
N ARG A 166 -5.37 3.47 29.82
CA ARG A 166 -6.10 2.20 29.89
C ARG A 166 -6.42 1.70 28.47
N TRP A 167 -5.68 0.70 28.01
CA TRP A 167 -6.09 -0.14 26.87
C TRP A 167 -6.93 -1.28 27.43
N LEU A 168 -8.18 -1.36 27.00
CA LEU A 168 -9.06 -2.50 27.28
C LEU A 168 -8.61 -3.65 26.36
N CYS A 169 -7.87 -4.61 26.89
CA CYS A 169 -7.79 -5.92 26.24
C CYS A 169 -9.21 -6.50 26.16
N PRO A 170 -9.64 -7.11 25.05
CA PRO A 170 -10.87 -7.88 25.04
C PRO A 170 -10.65 -9.13 25.91
N GLY A 171 -11.07 -9.05 27.17
CA GLY A 171 -11.20 -10.23 28.03
C GLY A 171 -12.36 -11.09 27.51
N PRO A 172 -12.33 -12.42 27.75
CA PRO A 172 -13.44 -13.28 27.36
C PRO A 172 -14.71 -12.82 28.07
N GLU A 173 -15.71 -12.44 27.27
CA GLU A 173 -17.05 -12.08 27.70
C GLU A 173 -17.63 -13.22 28.55
N ARG A 174 -17.67 -13.04 29.88
CA ARG A 174 -18.50 -13.88 30.73
C ARG A 174 -19.90 -13.29 30.71
N ALA A 175 -20.80 -14.01 30.06
CA ALA A 175 -22.23 -13.77 30.13
C ALA A 175 -22.68 -13.68 31.60
N GLY A 176 -23.23 -12.53 31.98
CA GLY A 176 -23.73 -12.28 33.32
C GLY A 176 -24.46 -10.94 33.37
N HIS A 177 -25.72 -10.98 33.77
CA HIS A 177 -26.70 -9.89 33.74
C HIS A 177 -26.28 -8.63 34.54
N HIS A 178 -26.71 -7.46 34.02
CA HIS A 178 -26.69 -6.07 34.54
C HIS A 178 -26.76 -5.87 36.08
N PRO A 179 -26.31 -4.72 36.66
CA PRO A 179 -26.62 -3.34 36.22
C PRO A 179 -25.48 -2.30 36.27
N ARG A 180 -25.77 -1.14 35.66
CA ARG A 180 -24.89 0.03 35.44
C ARG A 180 -24.15 0.49 36.72
N PRO A 181 -22.83 0.76 36.67
CA PRO A 181 -22.15 1.38 37.79
C PRO A 181 -22.29 2.92 37.71
N THR A 182 -22.89 3.49 38.75
CA THR A 182 -22.85 4.92 39.07
C THR A 182 -21.44 5.30 39.53
N TRP A 183 -20.83 6.27 38.86
CA TRP A 183 -19.50 6.77 39.19
C TRP A 183 -19.58 7.75 40.38
N HIS A 184 -19.01 7.37 41.52
CA HIS A 184 -18.65 8.32 42.56
C HIS A 184 -17.15 8.59 42.52
N ARG A 185 -16.80 9.87 42.40
CA ARG A 185 -15.44 10.41 42.51
C ARG A 185 -15.15 10.64 43.98
N GLN A 186 -14.06 10.08 44.49
CA GLN A 186 -13.55 10.39 45.81
C GLN A 186 -12.13 10.92 45.62
N ASP A 187 -12.01 12.25 45.65
CA ASP A 187 -10.74 12.95 45.62
C ASP A 187 -10.19 12.95 47.06
N HIS A 188 -9.01 12.38 47.28
CA HIS A 188 -8.27 12.55 48.53
C HIS A 188 -7.25 13.66 48.35
N ASP A 189 -7.49 14.77 49.06
CA ASP A 189 -6.55 15.87 49.28
C ASP A 189 -5.27 15.35 49.94
N SER A 190 -4.13 15.68 49.33
CA SER A 190 -2.81 15.60 49.92
C SER A 190 -2.54 16.88 50.72
N GLY A 191 -2.48 16.78 52.05
CA GLY A 191 -1.95 17.82 52.93
C GLY A 191 -0.87 17.27 53.85
N GLY A 192 0.23 17.99 53.97
CA GLY A 192 1.30 17.77 54.95
C GLY A 192 2.68 17.58 54.34
#